data_AF-A0A7X8BUR2-F1
#
_entry.id   AF-A0A7X8BUR2-F1
#
_cell.length_a   1.000
_cell.length_b   1.000
_cell.length_c   1.000
_cell.angle_alpha   90.00
_cell.angle_beta   90.00
_cell.angle_gamma   90.00
#
_symmetry.space_group_name_H-M   'P 1'
#
loop_
_entity.id
_entity.type
_entity.pdbx_description
1 polymer ?
#
loop_
_entity_poly.entity_id
_entity_poly.type
_entity_poly.pdbx_seq_one_letter_code
_entity_poly.pdbx_strand_id
1 'polypeptide(L)'
;MAGLRFVLINKIFRVLTALALFILSLNFSACDFLFGSREDPVVDEIFVQGNIDPNLYQNTVGYVPVLPVWSGFKNPKDVFVGYDEMVYVVDDEGLKILDLTGKLHRTIPVYKASDVIQDRRIHTYVTGKIIVNVAGQDRELACVYHLKNTALAGGPVWEDTLIHPFCDVSRNNISFRAEDTLVEFTGLAVTYDNTLYVSRKGKINDLLSSARPDNTVLIFDKDGKNISYAKGLNPLIPNLKSVLEPTAIAGFVGPPQKMYGVSTSYDFILCQGSQTQNIEQRVLWIKQYVDPDAGTEYAENQSLLNFDKQKADGFLYEPGKFSFPADVYVAPDQSGYIFVVDRQLNKLFQFTSAGFEGVVPPPNSNITRYIVVSFGKEGIGLFEFKQPSGVCYYKKVIYVADSGNNRIIRYILSTDME
;
A
#
# COMPACT_ATOMS: atom_id res chain seq x y z
N MET A 1 -57.32 32.68 67.68
CA MET A 1 -56.52 31.66 66.98
C MET A 1 -56.41 31.93 65.47
N ALA A 2 -55.98 33.13 65.06
CA ALA A 2 -55.80 33.48 63.63
C ALA A 2 -54.37 33.98 63.29
N GLY A 3 -53.60 34.48 64.26
CA GLY A 3 -52.23 34.96 64.03
C GLY A 3 -51.15 33.87 63.92
N LEU A 4 -51.36 32.68 64.51
CA LEU A 4 -50.35 31.60 64.49
C LEU A 4 -50.36 30.80 63.18
N ARG A 5 -51.49 30.77 62.46
CA ARG A 5 -51.59 30.09 61.15
C ARG A 5 -50.88 30.85 60.03
N PHE A 6 -50.81 32.18 60.09
CA PHE A 6 -50.22 33.00 59.03
C PHE A 6 -48.68 32.94 59.01
N VAL A 7 -48.04 32.83 60.18
CA VAL A 7 -46.56 32.72 60.29
C VAL A 7 -46.06 31.34 59.83
N LEU A 8 -46.83 30.27 60.10
CA LEU A 8 -46.47 28.92 59.69
C LEU A 8 -46.56 28.74 58.16
N ILE A 9 -47.60 29.31 57.53
CA ILE A 9 -47.77 29.28 56.07
C ILE A 9 -46.63 30.02 55.36
N ASN A 10 -46.18 31.17 55.88
CA ASN A 10 -45.09 31.93 55.28
C ASN A 10 -43.72 31.24 55.40
N LYS A 11 -43.46 30.51 56.49
CA LYS A 11 -42.23 29.70 56.64
C LYS A 11 -42.25 28.49 55.71
N ILE A 12 -43.39 27.80 55.59
CA ILE A 12 -43.55 26.66 54.67
C ILE A 12 -43.40 27.13 53.22
N PHE A 13 -43.96 28.29 52.87
CA PHE A 13 -43.83 28.85 51.51
C PHE A 13 -42.39 29.24 51.17
N ARG A 14 -41.62 29.78 52.14
CA ARG A 14 -40.19 30.10 51.97
C ARG A 14 -39.31 28.85 51.86
N VAL A 15 -39.62 27.80 52.61
CA VAL A 15 -38.91 26.51 52.50
C VAL A 15 -39.24 25.81 51.19
N LEU A 16 -40.50 25.84 50.74
CA LEU A 16 -40.91 25.31 49.44
C LEU A 16 -40.32 26.09 48.26
N THR A 17 -40.20 27.41 48.35
CA THR A 17 -39.53 28.22 47.32
C THR A 17 -38.02 28.00 47.31
N ALA A 18 -37.37 27.86 48.46
CA ALA A 18 -35.95 27.50 48.53
C ALA A 18 -35.68 26.08 48.01
N LEU A 19 -36.56 25.11 48.31
CA LEU A 19 -36.46 23.75 47.79
C LEU A 19 -36.73 23.69 46.28
N ALA A 20 -37.68 24.48 45.78
CA ALA A 20 -37.95 24.61 44.34
C ALA A 20 -36.77 25.26 43.60
N LEU A 21 -36.13 26.28 44.17
CA LEU A 21 -34.91 26.91 43.61
C LEU A 21 -33.70 25.96 43.65
N PHE A 22 -33.57 25.12 44.68
CA PHE A 22 -32.52 24.11 44.79
C PHE A 22 -32.70 22.95 43.78
N ILE A 23 -33.95 22.50 43.58
CA ILE A 23 -34.30 21.51 42.55
C ILE A 23 -34.13 22.14 41.14
N LEU A 24 -34.40 23.43 40.96
CA LEU A 24 -34.12 24.13 39.70
C LEU A 24 -32.62 24.25 39.43
N SER A 25 -31.79 24.48 40.46
CA SER A 25 -30.32 24.52 40.31
C SER A 25 -29.69 23.14 40.06
N LEU A 26 -30.30 22.06 40.56
CA LEU A 26 -29.87 20.68 40.29
C LEU A 26 -30.24 20.19 38.87
N ASN A 27 -31.14 20.90 38.16
CA ASN A 27 -31.48 20.60 36.77
C ASN A 27 -30.61 21.36 35.74
N PHE A 28 -29.66 22.20 36.17
CA PHE A 28 -28.70 22.84 35.26
C PHE A 28 -27.43 22.02 34.99
N SER A 29 -27.27 20.86 35.62
CA SER A 29 -26.17 19.91 35.33
C SER A 29 -26.60 18.71 34.46
N ALA A 30 -27.80 18.76 33.87
CA ALA A 30 -28.37 17.67 33.05
C ALA A 30 -28.69 18.09 31.60
N CYS A 31 -28.14 19.22 31.14
CA CYS A 31 -28.39 19.76 29.79
C CYS A 31 -27.19 19.68 28.83
N ASP A 32 -26.25 18.75 29.03
CA ASP A 32 -25.21 18.44 28.03
C ASP A 32 -25.68 17.44 26.95
N PHE A 33 -26.93 16.98 26.99
CA PHE A 33 -27.44 15.94 26.07
C PHE A 33 -28.39 16.48 24.97
N LEU A 34 -28.87 17.72 25.07
CA LEU A 34 -29.90 18.26 24.16
C LEU A 34 -29.48 19.50 23.35
N PHE A 35 -28.35 20.12 23.70
CA PHE A 35 -27.67 21.12 22.88
C PHE A 35 -26.19 20.75 22.87
N GLY A 36 -25.79 19.88 21.95
CA GLY A 36 -24.42 19.42 21.83
C GLY A 36 -23.44 20.60 21.78
N SER A 37 -22.43 20.56 22.64
CA SER A 37 -21.28 21.43 22.54
C SER A 37 -20.67 21.28 21.14
N ARG A 38 -20.62 22.36 20.36
CA ARG A 38 -19.90 22.46 19.09
C ARG A 38 -18.39 22.55 19.33
N GLU A 39 -17.84 21.58 20.03
CA GLU A 39 -16.41 21.32 20.13
C GLU A 39 -16.27 19.80 20.04
N ASP A 40 -16.54 19.28 18.86
CA ASP A 40 -16.17 17.93 18.47
C ASP A 40 -14.83 18.06 17.73
N PRO A 41 -13.73 17.42 18.18
CA PRO A 41 -12.45 17.46 17.48
C PRO A 41 -12.57 16.99 16.01
N VAL A 42 -13.62 16.25 15.65
CA VAL A 42 -13.95 15.88 14.27
C VAL A 42 -14.53 17.06 13.47
N VAL A 43 -15.31 17.94 14.11
CA VAL A 43 -15.90 19.13 13.46
C VAL A 43 -14.86 20.25 13.29
N ASP A 44 -13.95 20.40 14.25
CA ASP A 44 -12.81 21.34 14.10
C ASP A 44 -11.83 20.86 13.03
N GLU A 45 -11.62 19.55 12.87
CA GLU A 45 -10.91 19.00 11.71
C GLU A 45 -11.63 19.35 10.40
N ILE A 46 -12.96 19.27 10.33
CA ILE A 46 -13.73 19.61 9.12
C ILE A 46 -13.61 21.11 8.76
N PHE A 47 -13.58 22.02 9.74
CA PHE A 47 -13.41 23.46 9.47
C PHE A 47 -11.96 23.85 9.16
N VAL A 48 -10.96 23.14 9.68
CA VAL A 48 -9.56 23.26 9.23
C VAL A 48 -9.37 22.62 7.84
N GLN A 49 -10.08 21.53 7.53
CA GLN A 49 -10.07 20.86 6.23
C GLN A 49 -10.83 21.63 5.13
N GLY A 50 -11.80 22.46 5.49
CA GLY A 50 -12.59 23.26 4.55
C GLY A 50 -11.99 24.63 4.18
N ASN A 51 -10.92 25.06 4.85
CA ASN A 51 -10.30 26.37 4.63
C ASN A 51 -9.17 26.32 3.59
N ILE A 52 -9.38 25.58 2.51
CA ILE A 52 -8.55 25.70 1.32
C ILE A 52 -9.12 26.89 0.54
N ASP A 53 -8.43 28.02 0.59
CA ASP A 53 -8.76 29.19 -0.23
C ASP A 53 -8.81 28.76 -1.71
N PRO A 54 -10.00 28.81 -2.36
CA PRO A 54 -10.18 28.41 -3.75
C PRO A 54 -9.34 29.25 -4.73
N ASN A 55 -8.79 30.38 -4.28
CA ASN A 55 -7.98 31.29 -5.09
C ASN A 55 -6.47 31.13 -4.89
N LEU A 56 -6.00 30.27 -3.97
CA LEU A 56 -4.56 30.08 -3.71
C LEU A 56 -3.88 29.03 -4.61
N TYR A 57 -4.64 28.25 -5.40
CA TYR A 57 -4.12 27.10 -6.15
C TYR A 57 -4.49 27.04 -7.63
N GLN A 58 -4.96 28.13 -8.24
CA GLN A 58 -5.40 28.08 -9.65
C GLN A 58 -4.29 27.80 -10.68
N ASN A 59 -3.01 27.72 -10.29
CA ASN A 59 -1.88 27.54 -11.22
C ASN A 59 -0.84 26.46 -10.83
N THR A 60 -1.05 25.66 -9.78
CA THR A 60 -0.03 24.68 -9.34
C THR A 60 -0.52 23.25 -9.58
N VAL A 61 0.03 22.60 -10.61
CA VAL A 61 -0.19 21.18 -10.86
C VAL A 61 0.30 20.39 -9.64
N GLY A 62 -0.60 19.64 -9.02
CA GLY A 62 -0.36 18.87 -7.80
C GLY A 62 -1.53 17.95 -7.44
N TYR A 63 -1.35 17.13 -6.42
CA TYR A 63 -2.37 16.21 -5.93
C TYR A 63 -3.41 16.92 -5.05
N VAL A 64 -4.65 16.46 -5.16
CA VAL A 64 -5.79 16.87 -4.34
C VAL A 64 -6.30 15.64 -3.58
N PRO A 65 -6.49 15.72 -2.25
CA PRO A 65 -6.99 14.60 -1.47
C PRO A 65 -8.47 14.34 -1.76
N VAL A 66 -8.85 13.07 -1.84
CA VAL A 66 -10.24 12.62 -2.04
C VAL A 66 -10.83 12.26 -0.68
N LEU A 67 -11.84 13.02 -0.27
CA LEU A 67 -12.56 12.84 0.99
C LEU A 67 -13.80 11.93 0.82
N PRO A 68 -14.24 11.23 1.88
CA PRO A 68 -13.60 11.14 3.20
C PRO A 68 -12.33 10.27 3.17
N VAL A 69 -11.45 10.50 4.14
CA VAL A 69 -10.35 9.58 4.46
C VAL A 69 -10.95 8.30 5.03
N TRP A 70 -10.43 7.14 4.62
CA TRP A 70 -10.95 5.86 5.11
C TRP A 70 -10.19 5.43 6.37
N SER A 71 -10.94 5.25 7.45
CA SER A 71 -10.43 4.80 8.76
C SER A 71 -10.95 3.38 9.08
N GLY A 72 -10.61 2.86 10.27
CA GLY A 72 -11.06 1.54 10.72
C GLY A 72 -10.13 0.38 10.31
N PHE A 73 -8.92 0.70 9.85
CA PHE A 73 -7.86 -0.27 9.58
C PHE A 73 -6.94 -0.41 10.79
N LYS A 74 -6.27 -1.55 10.93
CA LYS A 74 -5.23 -1.76 11.95
C LYS A 74 -3.89 -1.99 11.27
N ASN A 75 -3.04 -0.97 11.26
CA ASN A 75 -1.73 -0.98 10.61
C ASN A 75 -1.83 -1.51 9.16
N PRO A 76 -2.60 -0.82 8.28
CA PRO A 76 -2.77 -1.26 6.88
C PRO A 76 -1.40 -1.34 6.21
N LYS A 77 -1.10 -2.47 5.58
CA LYS A 77 0.21 -2.78 4.98
C LYS A 77 0.22 -2.64 3.47
N ASP A 78 -0.92 -2.88 2.84
CA ASP A 78 -1.06 -2.80 1.41
C ASP A 78 -2.50 -2.43 1.02
N VAL A 79 -2.66 -1.80 -0.14
CA VAL A 79 -3.93 -1.47 -0.77
C VAL A 79 -3.84 -1.74 -2.27
N PHE A 80 -4.80 -2.48 -2.81
CA PHE A 80 -4.87 -2.82 -4.22
C PHE A 80 -6.31 -2.71 -4.73
N VAL A 81 -6.54 -2.12 -5.90
CA VAL A 81 -7.84 -2.17 -6.56
C VAL A 81 -7.83 -3.33 -7.56
N GLY A 82 -8.79 -4.25 -7.45
CA GLY A 82 -8.90 -5.46 -8.27
C GLY A 82 -9.50 -5.24 -9.66
N TYR A 83 -9.41 -6.28 -10.50
CA TYR A 83 -10.07 -6.35 -11.82
C TYR A 83 -11.59 -6.43 -11.72
N ASP A 84 -12.12 -6.79 -10.56
CA ASP A 84 -13.54 -6.70 -10.20
C ASP A 84 -13.95 -5.31 -9.68
N GLU A 85 -13.03 -4.34 -9.73
CA GLU A 85 -13.21 -2.95 -9.27
C GLU A 85 -13.49 -2.82 -7.76
N MET A 86 -13.18 -3.85 -6.97
CA MET A 86 -13.21 -3.79 -5.50
C MET A 86 -11.85 -3.34 -4.96
N VAL A 87 -11.85 -2.70 -3.79
CA VAL A 87 -10.62 -2.30 -3.09
C VAL A 87 -10.27 -3.34 -2.03
N TYR A 88 -9.06 -3.85 -2.13
CA TYR A 88 -8.46 -4.82 -1.24
C TYR A 88 -7.47 -4.09 -0.34
N VAL A 89 -7.66 -4.17 0.97
CA VAL A 89 -6.73 -3.59 1.95
C VAL A 89 -6.26 -4.70 2.87
N VAL A 90 -4.95 -4.90 2.92
CA VAL A 90 -4.32 -5.81 3.87
C VAL A 90 -3.98 -5.06 5.14
N ASP A 91 -4.40 -5.60 6.29
CA ASP A 91 -4.08 -5.06 7.59
C ASP A 91 -3.86 -6.19 8.61
N ASP A 92 -3.66 -5.86 9.89
CA ASP A 92 -3.37 -6.86 10.92
C ASP A 92 -4.55 -7.83 11.22
N GLU A 93 -5.76 -7.55 10.73
CA GLU A 93 -6.91 -8.46 10.84
C GLU A 93 -7.08 -9.38 9.61
N GLY A 94 -6.30 -9.15 8.54
CA GLY A 94 -6.32 -9.95 7.32
C GLY A 94 -6.59 -9.11 6.07
N LEU A 95 -7.43 -9.62 5.18
CA LEU A 95 -7.80 -8.96 3.92
C LEU A 95 -9.20 -8.35 4.02
N LYS A 96 -9.28 -7.01 4.01
CA LYS A 96 -10.53 -6.27 3.93
C LYS A 96 -10.87 -5.96 2.47
N ILE A 97 -12.12 -6.19 2.10
CA ILE A 97 -12.64 -5.93 0.76
C ILE A 97 -13.71 -4.85 0.88
N LEU A 98 -13.52 -3.76 0.15
CA LEU A 98 -14.38 -2.58 0.15
C LEU A 98 -14.83 -2.24 -1.27
N ASP A 99 -15.93 -1.50 -1.40
CA ASP A 99 -16.25 -0.83 -2.66
C ASP A 99 -15.40 0.45 -2.85
N LEU A 100 -15.49 1.05 -4.04
CA LEU A 100 -14.76 2.30 -4.37
C LEU A 100 -15.17 3.51 -3.52
N THR A 101 -16.28 3.42 -2.77
CA THR A 101 -16.71 4.48 -1.84
C THR A 101 -16.06 4.31 -0.46
N GLY A 102 -15.48 3.14 -0.17
CA GLY A 102 -14.86 2.80 1.10
C GLY A 102 -15.78 2.03 2.03
N LYS A 103 -16.92 1.55 1.54
CA LYS A 103 -17.82 0.73 2.35
C LYS A 103 -17.27 -0.69 2.41
N LEU A 104 -17.02 -1.16 3.63
CA LEU A 104 -16.58 -2.53 3.87
C LEU A 104 -17.65 -3.53 3.38
N HIS A 105 -17.25 -4.44 2.52
CA HIS A 105 -18.05 -5.57 2.06
C HIS A 105 -17.80 -6.81 2.93
N ARG A 106 -16.54 -7.16 3.17
CA ARG A 106 -16.13 -8.37 3.91
C ARG A 106 -14.70 -8.23 4.45
N THR A 107 -14.40 -8.99 5.50
CA THR A 107 -13.02 -9.29 5.93
C THR A 107 -12.76 -10.78 5.82
N ILE A 108 -11.67 -11.16 5.16
CA ILE A 108 -11.16 -12.54 5.06
C ILE A 108 -9.97 -12.66 6.03
N PRO A 109 -10.03 -13.54 7.04
CA PRO A 109 -8.92 -13.70 7.96
C PRO A 109 -7.73 -14.33 7.23
N VAL A 110 -6.59 -13.63 7.24
CA VAL A 110 -5.33 -14.11 6.69
C VAL A 110 -4.25 -13.84 7.73
N TYR A 111 -3.60 -14.90 8.22
CA TYR A 111 -2.66 -14.77 9.32
C TYR A 111 -1.39 -14.02 8.89
N LYS A 112 -1.09 -12.92 9.59
CA LYS A 112 0.05 -12.02 9.29
C LYS A 112 0.11 -11.60 7.82
N ALA A 113 -1.05 -11.25 7.25
CA ALA A 113 -1.13 -10.76 5.88
C ALA A 113 -0.19 -9.55 5.67
N SER A 114 0.42 -9.45 4.49
CA SER A 114 1.36 -8.36 4.16
C SER A 114 1.13 -7.66 2.82
N ASP A 115 0.65 -8.36 1.80
CA ASP A 115 0.55 -7.84 0.42
C ASP A 115 -0.56 -8.56 -0.35
N VAL A 116 -1.21 -7.89 -1.30
CA VAL A 116 -2.32 -8.45 -2.10
C VAL A 116 -2.27 -8.04 -3.56
N ILE A 117 -2.53 -9.00 -4.46
CA ILE A 117 -2.77 -8.71 -5.87
C ILE A 117 -3.89 -9.58 -6.43
N GLN A 118 -4.40 -9.22 -7.61
CA GLN A 118 -5.34 -10.03 -8.36
C GLN A 118 -4.84 -10.23 -9.79
N ASP A 119 -4.98 -11.44 -10.33
CA ASP A 119 -4.72 -11.71 -11.75
C ASP A 119 -5.94 -11.38 -12.63
N ARG A 120 -5.78 -11.51 -13.96
CA ARG A 120 -6.85 -11.18 -14.91
C ARG A 120 -7.99 -12.22 -14.93
N ARG A 121 -7.87 -13.31 -14.19
CA ARG A 121 -8.95 -14.29 -13.98
C ARG A 121 -9.76 -13.95 -12.72
N ILE A 122 -9.45 -12.84 -12.06
CA ILE A 122 -10.07 -12.41 -10.79
C ILE A 122 -9.72 -13.41 -9.67
N HIS A 123 -8.54 -14.02 -9.75
CA HIS A 123 -7.97 -14.79 -8.64
C HIS A 123 -7.16 -13.85 -7.76
N THR A 124 -7.43 -13.84 -6.47
CA THR A 124 -6.76 -12.98 -5.49
C THR A 124 -5.62 -13.77 -4.84
N TYR A 125 -4.43 -13.18 -4.79
CA TYR A 125 -3.25 -13.71 -4.12
C TYR A 125 -2.91 -12.84 -2.92
N VAL A 126 -2.68 -13.44 -1.75
CA VAL A 126 -2.36 -12.70 -0.52
C VAL A 126 -1.16 -13.33 0.15
N THR A 127 -0.11 -12.55 0.40
CA THR A 127 1.04 -13.02 1.21
C THR A 127 0.66 -13.07 2.69
N GLY A 128 1.20 -14.05 3.41
CA GLY A 128 1.03 -14.16 4.86
C GLY A 128 1.91 -15.24 5.48
N LYS A 129 1.50 -15.73 6.65
CA LYS A 129 2.13 -16.86 7.34
C LYS A 129 1.16 -18.03 7.51
N ILE A 130 1.70 -19.23 7.61
CA ILE A 130 0.97 -20.46 7.90
C ILE A 130 1.77 -21.34 8.87
N ILE A 131 1.09 -22.06 9.75
CA ILE A 131 1.72 -23.03 10.65
C ILE A 131 1.62 -24.41 9.99
N VAL A 132 2.76 -25.05 9.74
CA VAL A 132 2.86 -26.39 9.13
C VAL A 132 3.74 -27.28 10.00
N ASN A 133 3.34 -28.54 10.16
CA ASN A 133 4.18 -29.52 10.83
C ASN A 133 5.31 -29.98 9.89
N VAL A 134 6.55 -29.68 10.25
CA VAL A 134 7.75 -30.09 9.51
C VAL A 134 8.61 -30.95 10.42
N ALA A 135 8.76 -32.22 10.06
CA ALA A 135 9.53 -33.20 10.84
C ALA A 135 9.09 -33.28 12.33
N GLY A 136 7.79 -33.23 12.59
CA GLY A 136 7.23 -33.37 13.94
C GLY A 136 7.25 -32.08 14.77
N GLN A 137 7.66 -30.94 14.21
CA GLN A 137 7.60 -29.64 14.87
C GLN A 137 6.75 -28.66 14.07
N ASP A 138 5.89 -27.92 14.77
CA ASP A 138 5.10 -26.86 14.14
C ASP A 138 6.00 -25.67 13.83
N ARG A 139 6.02 -25.28 12.56
CA ARG A 139 6.82 -24.16 12.03
C ARG A 139 5.90 -23.11 11.42
N GLU A 140 6.14 -21.86 11.78
CA GLU A 140 5.52 -20.72 11.10
C GLU A 140 6.34 -20.39 9.83
N LEU A 141 5.72 -20.48 8.66
CA LEU A 141 6.37 -20.34 7.36
C LEU A 141 5.69 -19.26 6.52
N ALA A 142 6.45 -18.62 5.62
CA ALA A 142 5.89 -17.71 4.63
C ALA A 142 5.05 -18.46 3.60
N CYS A 143 3.92 -17.86 3.23
CA CYS A 143 3.05 -18.41 2.20
C CYS A 143 2.38 -17.34 1.35
N VAL A 144 1.93 -17.74 0.16
CA VAL A 144 0.96 -17.00 -0.66
C VAL A 144 -0.31 -17.81 -0.74
N TYR A 145 -1.41 -17.26 -0.26
CA TYR A 145 -2.73 -17.85 -0.39
C TYR A 145 -3.33 -17.49 -1.75
N HIS A 146 -3.83 -18.50 -2.48
CA HIS A 146 -4.53 -18.32 -3.75
C HIS A 146 -6.02 -18.50 -3.51
N LEU A 147 -6.78 -17.42 -3.71
CA LEU A 147 -8.21 -17.33 -3.45
C LEU A 147 -8.99 -17.06 -4.73
N LYS A 148 -10.24 -17.56 -4.78
CA LYS A 148 -11.23 -17.22 -5.79
C LYS A 148 -12.49 -16.67 -5.14
N ASN A 149 -13.30 -15.96 -5.92
CA ASN A 149 -14.63 -15.46 -5.50
C ASN A 149 -14.57 -14.60 -4.23
N THR A 150 -13.47 -13.88 -3.99
CA THR A 150 -13.21 -13.17 -2.73
C THR A 150 -14.27 -12.11 -2.44
N ALA A 151 -14.67 -11.35 -3.48
CA ALA A 151 -15.72 -10.34 -3.42
C ALA A 151 -17.15 -10.86 -3.69
N LEU A 152 -17.32 -12.15 -4.01
CA LEU A 152 -18.64 -12.71 -4.31
C LEU A 152 -19.28 -13.33 -3.06
N ALA A 153 -20.61 -13.31 -3.01
CA ALA A 153 -21.39 -13.84 -1.89
C ALA A 153 -21.06 -15.32 -1.57
N GLY A 154 -20.77 -16.14 -2.59
CA GLY A 154 -20.45 -17.56 -2.47
C GLY A 154 -18.98 -17.89 -2.16
N GLY A 155 -18.11 -16.90 -1.93
CA GLY A 155 -16.71 -17.13 -1.54
C GLY A 155 -16.41 -16.71 -0.08
N PRO A 156 -15.11 -16.60 0.28
CA PRO A 156 -13.95 -16.93 -0.55
C PRO A 156 -13.78 -18.45 -0.71
N VAL A 157 -13.21 -18.86 -1.85
CA VAL A 157 -12.75 -20.24 -2.07
C VAL A 157 -11.23 -20.25 -1.98
N TRP A 158 -10.68 -21.07 -1.08
CA TRP A 158 -9.24 -21.30 -0.97
C TRP A 158 -8.85 -22.34 -2.00
N GLU A 159 -8.18 -21.91 -3.07
CA GLU A 159 -7.79 -22.80 -4.16
C GLU A 159 -6.50 -23.55 -3.84
N ASP A 160 -5.48 -22.81 -3.40
CA ASP A 160 -4.15 -23.34 -3.13
C ASP A 160 -3.39 -22.44 -2.14
N THR A 161 -2.25 -22.92 -1.64
CA THR A 161 -1.32 -22.15 -0.81
C THR A 161 0.12 -22.48 -1.19
N LEU A 162 0.84 -21.49 -1.70
CA LEU A 162 2.27 -21.61 -2.01
C LEU A 162 3.07 -21.42 -0.73
N ILE A 163 3.66 -22.49 -0.18
CA ILE A 163 4.34 -22.47 1.12
C ILE A 163 5.86 -22.56 0.93
N HIS A 164 6.63 -21.60 1.46
CA HIS A 164 8.08 -21.71 1.51
C HIS A 164 8.52 -22.78 2.54
N PRO A 165 9.55 -23.62 2.27
CA PRO A 165 10.33 -23.72 1.04
C PRO A 165 9.73 -24.63 -0.04
N PHE A 166 8.64 -25.32 0.27
CA PHE A 166 8.06 -26.39 -0.56
C PHE A 166 7.55 -25.93 -1.93
N CYS A 167 7.23 -24.65 -2.08
CA CYS A 167 6.80 -24.06 -3.35
C CYS A 167 7.98 -23.75 -4.30
N ASP A 168 9.23 -23.82 -3.85
CA ASP A 168 10.42 -23.55 -4.68
C ASP A 168 11.02 -24.86 -5.16
N VAL A 169 10.94 -25.13 -6.47
CA VAL A 169 11.43 -26.39 -7.07
C VAL A 169 12.93 -26.61 -6.80
N SER A 170 13.73 -25.55 -6.62
CA SER A 170 15.16 -25.69 -6.27
C SER A 170 15.38 -26.28 -4.86
N ARG A 171 14.33 -26.30 -4.02
CA ARG A 171 14.37 -26.82 -2.65
C ARG A 171 13.88 -28.27 -2.53
N ASN A 172 13.39 -28.89 -3.60
CA ASN A 172 12.80 -30.24 -3.57
C ASN A 172 13.75 -31.32 -3.03
N ASN A 173 15.06 -31.20 -3.31
CA ASN A 173 16.07 -32.17 -2.91
C ASN A 173 16.96 -31.66 -1.77
N ILE A 174 16.53 -30.62 -1.07
CA ILE A 174 17.32 -30.00 0.00
C ILE A 174 16.50 -29.99 1.28
N SER A 175 17.09 -30.49 2.35
CA SER A 175 16.44 -30.52 3.65
C SER A 175 15.99 -29.13 4.11
N PHE A 176 14.89 -29.13 4.87
CA PHE A 176 14.41 -27.96 5.56
C PHE A 176 15.50 -27.38 6.48
N ARG A 177 15.70 -26.07 6.41
CA ARG A 177 16.70 -25.31 7.18
C ARG A 177 16.03 -24.57 8.32
N ALA A 178 16.74 -24.31 9.41
CA ALA A 178 16.20 -23.47 10.48
C ALA A 178 15.85 -22.06 9.97
N GLU A 179 16.66 -21.55 9.05
CA GLU A 179 16.54 -20.25 8.40
C GLU A 179 15.31 -20.14 7.49
N ASP A 180 14.70 -21.25 7.05
CA ASP A 180 13.48 -21.23 6.24
C ASP A 180 12.30 -20.57 7.01
N THR A 181 12.36 -20.55 8.35
CA THR A 181 11.38 -19.85 9.21
C THR A 181 11.54 -18.32 9.18
N LEU A 182 12.72 -17.82 8.79
CA LEU A 182 13.05 -16.40 8.71
C LEU A 182 12.73 -15.79 7.34
N VAL A 183 12.28 -16.60 6.39
CA VAL A 183 11.91 -16.15 5.04
C VAL A 183 10.58 -15.41 5.08
N GLU A 184 10.50 -14.37 4.26
CA GLU A 184 9.29 -13.58 4.01
C GLU A 184 9.07 -13.44 2.51
N PHE A 185 7.80 -13.56 2.09
CA PHE A 185 7.37 -13.07 0.78
C PHE A 185 6.94 -11.63 0.96
N THR A 186 7.52 -10.73 0.17
CA THR A 186 7.44 -9.29 0.42
C THR A 186 6.60 -8.53 -0.59
N GLY A 187 6.34 -9.11 -1.76
CA GLY A 187 5.59 -8.46 -2.80
C GLY A 187 5.13 -9.45 -3.88
N LEU A 188 4.04 -9.11 -4.55
CA LEU A 188 3.40 -9.88 -5.60
C LEU A 188 3.24 -9.01 -6.85
N ALA A 189 3.55 -9.57 -8.02
CA ALA A 189 3.25 -8.95 -9.30
C ALA A 189 2.64 -9.98 -10.26
N VAL A 190 1.75 -9.53 -11.15
CA VAL A 190 1.15 -10.39 -12.17
C VAL A 190 1.46 -9.87 -13.58
N THR A 191 1.58 -10.78 -14.52
CA THR A 191 1.77 -10.48 -15.94
C THR A 191 0.49 -10.71 -16.73
N TYR A 192 0.51 -10.31 -18.02
CA TYR A 192 -0.68 -10.35 -18.88
C TYR A 192 -1.26 -11.75 -19.10
N ASP A 193 -0.44 -12.78 -18.93
CA ASP A 193 -0.75 -14.21 -19.07
C ASP A 193 -1.09 -14.88 -17.72
N ASN A 194 -1.19 -14.11 -16.64
CA ASN A 194 -1.45 -14.57 -15.26
C ASN A 194 -0.29 -15.35 -14.63
N THR A 195 0.94 -15.14 -15.11
CA THR A 195 2.13 -15.58 -14.36
C THR A 195 2.26 -14.71 -13.11
N LEU A 196 2.54 -15.34 -11.96
CA LEU A 196 2.69 -14.68 -10.67
C LEU A 196 4.18 -14.59 -10.32
N TYR A 197 4.65 -13.38 -10.05
CA TYR A 197 5.97 -13.09 -9.52
C TYR A 197 5.85 -12.85 -8.02
N VAL A 198 6.74 -13.46 -7.24
CA VAL A 198 6.75 -13.35 -5.77
C VAL A 198 8.15 -12.94 -5.33
N SER A 199 8.32 -11.71 -4.83
CA SER A 199 9.59 -11.32 -4.22
C SER A 199 9.75 -11.97 -2.86
N ARG A 200 10.94 -12.50 -2.61
CA ARG A 200 11.30 -13.25 -1.41
C ARG A 200 12.57 -12.66 -0.81
N LYS A 201 12.62 -12.55 0.52
CA LYS A 201 13.84 -12.25 1.26
C LYS A 201 14.13 -13.30 2.32
N GLY A 202 15.41 -13.47 2.66
CA GLY A 202 15.86 -14.37 3.71
C GLY A 202 17.38 -14.33 3.90
N LYS A 203 17.88 -15.22 4.76
CA LYS A 203 19.26 -15.17 5.26
C LYS A 203 20.29 -15.81 4.34
N ILE A 204 19.91 -16.85 3.59
CA ILE A 204 20.85 -17.69 2.85
C ILE A 204 20.90 -17.25 1.38
N ASN A 205 21.99 -16.58 1.00
CA ASN A 205 22.19 -16.02 -0.34
C ASN A 205 23.47 -16.55 -1.01
N ASP A 206 23.67 -17.88 -0.96
CA ASP A 206 24.82 -18.54 -1.55
C ASP A 206 24.61 -18.82 -3.05
N LEU A 207 25.43 -18.20 -3.90
CA LEU A 207 25.38 -18.35 -5.36
C LEU A 207 25.97 -19.68 -5.85
N LEU A 208 26.69 -20.41 -4.99
CA LEU A 208 27.25 -21.73 -5.32
C LEU A 208 26.31 -22.88 -4.93
N SER A 209 25.24 -22.58 -4.18
CA SER A 209 24.24 -23.57 -3.80
C SER A 209 23.37 -23.99 -4.98
N SER A 210 22.91 -25.24 -4.96
CA SER A 210 21.84 -25.69 -5.86
C SER A 210 20.48 -25.09 -5.47
N ALA A 211 20.30 -24.68 -4.21
CA ALA A 211 19.17 -23.87 -3.81
C ALA A 211 19.30 -22.48 -4.41
N ARG A 212 18.21 -21.93 -4.93
CA ARG A 212 18.18 -20.50 -5.30
C ARG A 212 18.40 -19.65 -4.04
N PRO A 213 19.11 -18.51 -4.14
CA PRO A 213 19.25 -17.54 -3.06
C PRO A 213 17.90 -17.15 -2.45
N ASP A 214 17.83 -16.96 -1.15
CA ASP A 214 16.61 -16.56 -0.45
C ASP A 214 16.11 -15.20 -0.98
N ASN A 215 17.01 -14.23 -1.14
CA ASN A 215 16.72 -12.96 -1.80
C ASN A 215 16.59 -13.18 -3.31
N THR A 216 15.35 -13.22 -3.80
CA THR A 216 15.07 -13.44 -5.21
C THR A 216 13.62 -13.10 -5.56
N VAL A 217 13.26 -13.24 -6.84
CA VAL A 217 11.87 -13.23 -7.31
C VAL A 217 11.55 -14.60 -7.88
N LEU A 218 10.62 -15.32 -7.26
CA LEU A 218 10.13 -16.61 -7.74
C LEU A 218 9.03 -16.39 -8.78
N ILE A 219 8.96 -17.27 -9.77
CA ILE A 219 8.00 -17.16 -10.88
C ILE A 219 7.13 -18.41 -10.92
N PHE A 220 5.83 -18.22 -10.82
CA PHE A 220 4.81 -19.26 -10.82
C PHE A 220 3.89 -19.10 -12.02
N ASP A 221 3.54 -20.20 -12.67
CA ASP A 221 2.51 -20.17 -13.69
C ASP A 221 1.12 -19.94 -13.08
N LYS A 222 0.14 -19.79 -13.97
CA LYS A 222 -1.26 -19.54 -13.62
C LYS A 222 -1.87 -20.64 -12.73
N ASP A 223 -1.26 -21.83 -12.66
CA ASP A 223 -1.75 -22.98 -11.90
C ASP A 223 -0.96 -23.18 -10.59
N GLY A 224 -0.12 -22.20 -10.20
CA GLY A 224 0.62 -22.21 -8.94
C GLY A 224 1.92 -23.01 -8.97
N LYS A 225 2.33 -23.54 -10.13
CA LYS A 225 3.59 -24.29 -10.24
C LYS A 225 4.76 -23.33 -10.40
N ASN A 226 5.80 -23.51 -9.58
CA ASN A 226 7.05 -22.75 -9.75
C ASN A 226 7.75 -23.19 -11.05
N ILE A 227 7.77 -22.28 -12.04
CA ILE A 227 8.36 -22.52 -13.36
C ILE A 227 9.79 -21.97 -13.46
N SER A 228 10.11 -20.89 -12.72
CA SER A 228 11.41 -20.25 -12.80
C SER A 228 11.65 -19.31 -11.60
N TYR A 229 12.70 -18.50 -11.71
CA TYR A 229 13.03 -17.36 -10.85
C TYR A 229 13.70 -16.27 -11.68
N ALA A 230 13.88 -15.07 -11.12
CA ALA A 230 14.59 -13.99 -11.79
C ALA A 230 16.13 -14.24 -11.83
N LYS A 231 16.55 -15.14 -12.74
CA LYS A 231 17.96 -15.46 -13.00
C LYS A 231 18.72 -14.21 -13.44
N GLY A 232 19.92 -14.00 -12.89
CA GLY A 232 20.82 -12.89 -13.25
C GLY A 232 20.89 -11.77 -12.22
N LEU A 233 19.93 -11.72 -11.28
CA LEU A 233 19.95 -10.77 -10.17
C LEU A 233 21.04 -11.09 -9.14
N ASN A 234 21.56 -10.06 -8.48
CA ASN A 234 22.62 -10.18 -7.49
C ASN A 234 22.09 -10.03 -6.04
N PRO A 235 22.06 -11.10 -5.22
CA PRO A 235 21.52 -11.05 -3.87
C PRO A 235 22.53 -10.61 -2.79
N LEU A 236 23.76 -10.26 -3.17
CA LEU A 236 24.87 -10.02 -2.23
C LEU A 236 25.44 -8.61 -2.34
N ILE A 237 25.63 -8.09 -3.56
CA ILE A 237 26.38 -6.86 -3.81
C ILE A 237 25.44 -5.80 -4.41
N PRO A 238 25.40 -4.57 -3.85
CA PRO A 238 24.65 -3.46 -4.43
C PRO A 238 25.10 -3.14 -5.86
N ASN A 239 24.16 -3.10 -6.80
CA ASN A 239 24.33 -2.67 -8.19
C ASN A 239 22.94 -2.50 -8.84
N LEU A 240 22.88 -2.16 -10.13
CA LEU A 240 21.64 -1.88 -10.85
C LEU A 240 20.75 -3.10 -11.15
N LYS A 241 21.18 -4.30 -10.74
CA LYS A 241 20.39 -5.55 -10.78
C LYS A 241 20.47 -6.31 -9.46
N SER A 242 20.71 -5.60 -8.36
CA SER A 242 20.77 -6.23 -7.04
C SER A 242 19.36 -6.53 -6.49
N VAL A 243 19.28 -7.54 -5.64
CA VAL A 243 18.06 -7.94 -4.91
C VAL A 243 18.44 -8.10 -3.44
N LEU A 244 18.47 -6.99 -2.70
CA LEU A 244 19.02 -6.93 -1.34
C LEU A 244 17.91 -6.66 -0.33
N GLU A 245 17.40 -7.73 0.28
CA GLU A 245 16.19 -7.70 1.13
C GLU A 245 15.04 -6.99 0.40
N PRO A 246 14.52 -7.58 -0.71
CA PRO A 246 13.46 -6.95 -1.49
C PRO A 246 12.24 -6.64 -0.63
N THR A 247 11.69 -5.44 -0.78
CA THR A 247 10.55 -4.94 0.01
C THR A 247 9.24 -4.97 -0.76
N ALA A 248 9.28 -4.77 -2.07
CA ALA A 248 8.10 -4.79 -2.95
C ALA A 248 8.50 -5.05 -4.41
N ILE A 249 7.51 -5.39 -5.22
CA ILE A 249 7.64 -5.62 -6.66
C ILE A 249 6.39 -5.12 -7.38
N ALA A 250 6.55 -4.49 -8.54
CA ALA A 250 5.44 -4.12 -9.42
C ALA A 250 5.67 -4.62 -10.84
N GLY A 251 4.62 -5.19 -11.42
CA GLY A 251 4.54 -5.46 -12.85
C GLY A 251 3.99 -4.26 -13.63
N PHE A 252 3.84 -4.42 -14.94
CA PHE A 252 3.30 -3.39 -15.85
C PHE A 252 1.84 -3.65 -16.26
N VAL A 253 1.16 -4.53 -15.53
CA VAL A 253 -0.21 -4.97 -15.81
C VAL A 253 -1.04 -4.73 -14.56
N GLY A 254 -2.24 -4.17 -14.75
CA GLY A 254 -3.16 -3.87 -13.66
C GLY A 254 -4.55 -3.47 -14.17
N PRO A 255 -5.53 -3.30 -13.26
CA PRO A 255 -6.91 -2.98 -13.61
C PRO A 255 -7.09 -1.59 -14.24
N PRO A 256 -8.21 -1.34 -14.96
CA PRO A 256 -9.35 -2.24 -15.22
C PRO A 256 -9.05 -3.31 -16.27
N GLN A 257 -9.97 -4.27 -16.45
CA GLN A 257 -9.89 -5.24 -17.55
C GLN A 257 -9.89 -4.52 -18.90
N LYS A 258 -8.91 -4.83 -19.75
CA LYS A 258 -8.82 -4.32 -21.13
C LYS A 258 -8.62 -5.47 -22.11
N MET A 259 -9.28 -5.39 -23.26
CA MET A 259 -9.09 -6.37 -24.35
C MET A 259 -7.81 -6.08 -25.15
N TYR A 260 -7.42 -4.80 -25.26
CA TYR A 260 -6.26 -4.33 -26.01
C TYR A 260 -5.45 -3.32 -25.17
N GLY A 261 -4.18 -3.13 -25.52
CA GLY A 261 -3.31 -2.15 -24.86
C GLY A 261 -2.85 -2.55 -23.45
N VAL A 262 -3.03 -3.81 -23.06
CA VAL A 262 -2.39 -4.39 -21.86
C VAL A 262 -0.91 -4.60 -22.16
N SER A 263 -0.02 -4.18 -21.25
CA SER A 263 1.41 -4.43 -21.39
C SER A 263 1.67 -5.92 -21.50
N THR A 264 2.45 -6.33 -22.50
CA THR A 264 2.94 -7.72 -22.63
C THR A 264 4.34 -7.90 -22.05
N SER A 265 4.83 -6.91 -21.32
CA SER A 265 6.16 -6.95 -20.72
C SER A 265 6.23 -7.91 -19.54
N TYR A 266 7.33 -8.65 -19.45
CA TYR A 266 7.71 -9.47 -18.30
C TYR A 266 8.70 -8.76 -17.36
N ASP A 267 9.00 -7.49 -17.66
CA ASP A 267 9.78 -6.62 -16.79
C ASP A 267 9.05 -6.38 -15.47
N PHE A 268 9.79 -5.92 -14.47
CA PHE A 268 9.22 -5.48 -13.20
C PHE A 268 10.07 -4.38 -12.57
N ILE A 269 9.47 -3.63 -11.66
CA ILE A 269 10.18 -2.74 -10.75
C ILE A 269 10.33 -3.44 -9.41
N LEU A 270 11.53 -3.40 -8.85
CA LEU A 270 11.89 -4.04 -7.58
C LEU A 270 12.36 -2.99 -6.58
N CYS A 271 11.80 -2.99 -5.38
CA CYS A 271 12.26 -2.22 -4.25
C CYS A 271 13.17 -3.07 -3.35
N GLN A 272 14.25 -2.47 -2.82
CA GLN A 272 15.20 -3.13 -1.92
C GLN A 272 15.40 -2.33 -0.62
N GLY A 273 15.25 -3.03 0.50
CA GLY A 273 15.13 -2.43 1.82
C GLY A 273 16.34 -2.57 2.74
N SER A 274 17.40 -3.29 2.33
CA SER A 274 18.53 -3.56 3.23
C SER A 274 19.11 -2.26 3.82
N GLN A 275 19.10 -2.20 5.16
CA GLN A 275 19.65 -1.06 5.92
C GLN A 275 21.08 -1.32 6.40
N THR A 276 21.58 -2.55 6.20
CA THR A 276 22.95 -2.95 6.58
C THR A 276 23.97 -2.71 5.47
N GLN A 277 23.49 -2.47 4.25
CA GLN A 277 24.31 -2.24 3.07
C GLN A 277 24.06 -0.83 2.53
N ASN A 278 25.11 -0.20 2.01
CA ASN A 278 24.98 1.07 1.31
C ASN A 278 24.47 0.84 -0.11
N ILE A 279 23.20 1.14 -0.35
CA ILE A 279 22.52 0.96 -1.64
C ILE A 279 22.18 2.34 -2.22
N GLU A 280 22.80 2.68 -3.35
CA GLU A 280 22.58 3.96 -4.01
C GLU A 280 21.20 4.04 -4.69
N GLN A 281 20.82 3.01 -5.46
CA GLN A 281 19.51 2.90 -6.11
C GLN A 281 18.70 1.78 -5.47
N ARG A 282 17.71 2.16 -4.66
CA ARG A 282 16.84 1.20 -3.95
C ARG A 282 15.59 0.79 -4.73
N VAL A 283 15.34 1.41 -5.87
CA VAL A 283 14.21 1.08 -6.76
C VAL A 283 14.80 0.83 -8.14
N LEU A 284 14.67 -0.39 -8.64
CA LEU A 284 15.30 -0.85 -9.87
C LEU A 284 14.25 -1.34 -10.86
N TRP A 285 14.29 -0.84 -12.08
CA TRP A 285 13.57 -1.45 -13.20
C TRP A 285 14.43 -2.57 -13.77
N ILE A 286 13.94 -3.80 -13.59
CA ILE A 286 14.56 -5.02 -14.07
C ILE A 286 13.88 -5.46 -15.36
N LYS A 287 14.68 -5.66 -16.40
CA LYS A 287 14.22 -6.07 -17.72
C LYS A 287 14.42 -7.56 -17.94
N GLN A 288 13.45 -8.20 -18.56
CA GLN A 288 13.61 -9.56 -19.05
C GLN A 288 14.32 -9.56 -20.40
N TYR A 289 15.31 -10.43 -20.54
CA TYR A 289 15.98 -10.74 -21.78
C TYR A 289 15.81 -12.24 -22.05
N VAL A 290 15.43 -12.59 -23.27
CA VAL A 290 15.29 -13.99 -23.70
C VAL A 290 16.36 -14.25 -24.75
N ASP A 291 17.33 -15.05 -24.37
CA ASP A 291 18.34 -15.57 -25.28
C ASP A 291 17.93 -16.98 -25.74
N PRO A 292 17.96 -17.28 -27.06
CA PRO A 292 17.59 -18.60 -27.56
C PRO A 292 18.43 -19.76 -26.99
N ASP A 293 19.68 -19.51 -26.63
CA ASP A 293 20.64 -20.52 -26.17
C ASP A 293 20.80 -20.51 -24.64
N ALA A 294 20.87 -19.33 -24.02
CA ALA A 294 21.08 -19.14 -22.58
C ALA A 294 19.77 -19.09 -21.75
N GLY A 295 18.63 -18.99 -22.44
CA GLY A 295 17.30 -18.90 -21.84
C GLY A 295 16.94 -17.50 -21.34
N THR A 296 15.99 -17.44 -20.41
CA THR A 296 15.52 -16.18 -19.83
C THR A 296 16.45 -15.68 -18.74
N GLU A 297 16.89 -14.43 -18.86
CA GLU A 297 17.69 -13.71 -17.87
C GLU A 297 17.08 -12.34 -17.55
N TYR A 298 17.45 -11.80 -16.39
CA TYR A 298 16.98 -10.51 -15.90
C TYR A 298 18.19 -9.61 -15.63
N ALA A 299 18.14 -8.40 -16.20
CA ALA A 299 19.22 -7.42 -16.08
C ALA A 299 18.67 -6.00 -15.96
N GLU A 300 19.57 -5.06 -15.69
CA GLU A 300 19.23 -3.68 -15.39
C GLU A 300 18.63 -2.92 -16.60
N ASN A 301 17.74 -1.96 -16.32
CA ASN A 301 17.35 -0.95 -17.30
C ASN A 301 18.34 0.23 -17.30
N GLN A 302 19.32 0.20 -18.21
CA GLN A 302 20.33 1.25 -18.32
C GLN A 302 19.78 2.60 -18.82
N SER A 303 18.59 2.64 -19.44
CA SER A 303 18.04 3.89 -19.98
C SER A 303 17.71 4.93 -18.89
N LEU A 304 17.51 4.47 -17.66
CA LEU A 304 17.17 5.34 -16.51
C LEU A 304 18.39 6.04 -15.91
N LEU A 305 19.61 5.74 -16.38
CA LEU A 305 20.84 6.41 -15.95
C LEU A 305 21.06 7.77 -16.65
N ASN A 306 20.23 8.10 -17.65
CA ASN A 306 20.34 9.36 -18.36
C ASN A 306 19.59 10.49 -17.63
N PHE A 307 20.31 11.21 -16.76
CA PHE A 307 19.77 12.34 -16.01
C PHE A 307 19.74 13.63 -16.83
N ASP A 308 18.66 13.83 -17.59
CA ASP A 308 18.41 15.07 -18.30
C ASP A 308 17.90 16.18 -17.35
N LYS A 309 18.84 16.86 -16.67
CA LYS A 309 18.55 17.95 -15.73
C LYS A 309 17.88 19.17 -16.38
N GLN A 310 17.93 19.29 -17.70
CA GLN A 310 17.19 20.33 -18.41
C GLN A 310 15.69 20.03 -18.47
N LYS A 311 15.30 18.75 -18.34
CA LYS A 311 13.90 18.32 -18.34
C LYS A 311 13.33 18.11 -16.94
N ALA A 312 14.10 17.64 -15.96
CA ALA A 312 13.56 17.33 -14.64
C ALA A 312 14.51 17.74 -13.50
N ASP A 313 13.95 17.93 -12.31
CA ASP A 313 14.69 18.23 -11.08
C ASP A 313 15.12 16.98 -10.31
N GLY A 314 14.38 15.88 -10.46
CA GLY A 314 14.65 14.61 -9.77
C GLY A 314 14.47 13.41 -10.68
N PHE A 315 15.10 12.31 -10.31
CA PHE A 315 15.14 11.09 -11.13
C PHE A 315 14.95 9.84 -10.27
N LEU A 316 14.35 8.79 -10.85
CA LEU A 316 14.13 7.51 -10.17
C LEU A 316 15.45 6.84 -9.76
N TYR A 317 16.48 6.94 -10.60
CA TYR A 317 17.81 6.34 -10.36
C TYR A 317 18.81 7.31 -9.70
N GLU A 318 18.33 8.47 -9.24
CA GLU A 318 19.14 9.42 -8.48
C GLU A 318 19.74 8.71 -7.24
N PRO A 319 21.07 8.70 -7.05
CA PRO A 319 21.69 8.06 -5.89
C PRO A 319 21.16 8.62 -4.57
N GLY A 320 20.75 7.73 -3.66
CA GLY A 320 20.23 8.12 -2.34
C GLY A 320 18.82 8.72 -2.36
N LYS A 321 18.08 8.59 -3.47
CA LYS A 321 16.70 9.11 -3.59
C LYS A 321 15.75 8.55 -2.54
N PHE A 322 15.95 7.29 -2.18
CA PHE A 322 15.11 6.52 -1.27
C PHE A 322 15.91 6.06 -0.06
N SER A 323 15.23 5.90 1.07
CA SER A 323 15.79 5.38 2.31
C SER A 323 15.23 4.00 2.64
N PHE A 324 13.90 3.84 2.60
CA PHE A 324 13.22 2.56 2.75
C PHE A 324 11.97 2.54 1.86
N PRO A 325 12.10 2.26 0.56
CA PRO A 325 10.94 2.12 -0.32
C PRO A 325 10.14 0.90 0.13
N ALA A 326 8.95 1.12 0.67
CA ALA A 326 8.11 0.06 1.20
C ALA A 326 7.25 -0.57 0.11
N ASP A 327 6.79 0.22 -0.85
CA ASP A 327 5.98 -0.28 -1.95
C ASP A 327 6.12 0.55 -3.22
N VAL A 328 5.77 -0.07 -4.35
CA VAL A 328 5.82 0.49 -5.70
C VAL A 328 4.61 0.02 -6.51
N TYR A 329 4.07 0.92 -7.34
CA TYR A 329 3.02 0.57 -8.28
C TYR A 329 3.24 1.27 -9.62
N VAL A 330 2.93 0.60 -10.73
CA VAL A 330 3.01 1.16 -12.07
C VAL A 330 1.60 1.33 -12.65
N ALA A 331 1.26 2.55 -13.06
CA ALA A 331 -0.01 2.86 -13.70
C ALA A 331 -0.18 2.03 -14.99
N PRO A 332 -1.23 1.21 -15.12
CA PRO A 332 -1.46 0.34 -16.29
C PRO A 332 -2.14 1.08 -17.47
N ASP A 333 -2.04 2.41 -17.49
CA ASP A 333 -2.56 3.25 -18.55
C ASP A 333 -1.42 3.88 -19.36
N GLN A 334 -1.77 4.82 -20.25
CA GLN A 334 -0.81 5.44 -21.15
C GLN A 334 0.20 6.33 -20.43
N SER A 335 -0.06 6.76 -19.19
CA SER A 335 0.89 7.55 -18.42
C SER A 335 2.14 6.75 -18.06
N GLY A 336 1.96 5.47 -17.76
CA GLY A 336 3.03 4.61 -17.25
C GLY A 336 3.72 5.19 -16.02
N TYR A 337 3.01 5.98 -15.20
CA TYR A 337 3.56 6.56 -14.00
C TYR A 337 3.98 5.47 -13.01
N ILE A 338 5.12 5.71 -12.35
CA ILE A 338 5.68 4.86 -11.32
C ILE A 338 5.50 5.59 -10.00
N PHE A 339 4.75 4.99 -9.09
CA PHE A 339 4.54 5.50 -7.74
C PHE A 339 5.40 4.70 -6.78
N VAL A 340 6.14 5.38 -5.91
CA VAL A 340 6.94 4.74 -4.87
C VAL A 340 6.58 5.38 -3.54
N VAL A 341 6.26 4.56 -2.54
CA VAL A 341 6.07 5.01 -1.17
C VAL A 341 7.29 4.66 -0.36
N ASP A 342 7.94 5.67 0.21
CA ASP A 342 9.08 5.51 1.10
C ASP A 342 8.63 5.65 2.56
N ARG A 343 8.76 4.55 3.29
CA ARG A 343 8.33 4.43 4.68
C ARG A 343 9.15 5.33 5.61
N GLN A 344 10.45 5.42 5.37
CA GLN A 344 11.36 6.15 6.25
C GLN A 344 11.30 7.65 5.99
N LEU A 345 11.09 8.05 4.73
CA LEU A 345 10.92 9.45 4.35
C LEU A 345 9.48 9.96 4.54
N ASN A 346 8.52 9.09 4.86
CA ASN A 346 7.09 9.42 4.94
C ASN A 346 6.61 10.14 3.68
N LYS A 347 6.98 9.63 2.51
CA LYS A 347 6.80 10.31 1.22
C LYS A 347 6.22 9.40 0.15
N LEU A 348 5.35 9.97 -0.67
CA LEU A 348 4.95 9.42 -1.95
C LEU A 348 5.72 10.13 -3.06
N PHE A 349 6.41 9.35 -3.88
CA PHE A 349 7.09 9.80 -5.08
C PHE A 349 6.33 9.39 -6.32
N GLN A 350 6.41 10.21 -7.36
CA GLN A 350 5.91 9.88 -8.69
C GLN A 350 6.98 10.13 -9.74
N PHE A 351 7.14 9.17 -10.63
CA PHE A 351 8.02 9.26 -11.79
C PHE A 351 7.27 8.90 -13.07
N THR A 352 7.75 9.44 -14.17
CA THR A 352 7.38 9.00 -15.52
C THR A 352 8.03 7.66 -15.84
N SER A 353 7.58 6.99 -16.90
CA SER A 353 8.24 5.77 -17.41
C SER A 353 9.68 6.00 -17.88
N ALA A 354 10.07 7.25 -18.18
CA ALA A 354 11.45 7.64 -18.46
C ALA A 354 12.29 7.88 -17.19
N GLY A 355 11.71 7.77 -16.00
CA GLY A 355 12.39 7.98 -14.73
C GLY A 355 12.50 9.43 -14.29
N PHE A 356 11.89 10.39 -14.98
CA PHE A 356 11.80 11.79 -14.53
C PHE A 356 10.77 11.92 -13.42
N GLU A 357 11.14 12.57 -12.32
CA GLU A 357 10.22 12.85 -11.21
C GLU A 357 9.19 13.92 -11.62
N GLY A 358 7.92 13.65 -11.34
CA GLY A 358 6.81 14.56 -11.60
C GLY A 358 5.98 14.25 -12.84
N VAL A 359 5.29 15.28 -13.33
CA VAL A 359 4.35 15.21 -14.46
C VAL A 359 4.74 16.15 -15.60
N VAL A 360 4.29 15.83 -16.80
CA VAL A 360 4.50 16.69 -17.98
C VAL A 360 3.74 18.01 -17.75
N PRO A 361 4.36 19.17 -17.99
CA PRO A 361 3.67 20.45 -17.92
C PRO A 361 2.44 20.52 -18.85
N PRO A 362 1.39 21.26 -18.48
CA PRO A 362 0.26 21.49 -19.37
C PRO A 362 0.72 22.10 -20.71
N PRO A 363 0.12 21.74 -21.86
CA PRO A 363 0.55 22.21 -23.19
C PRO A 363 0.61 23.74 -23.36
N ASN A 364 -0.19 24.47 -22.56
CA ASN A 364 -0.29 25.93 -22.60
C ASN A 364 0.54 26.62 -21.50
N SER A 365 1.43 25.91 -20.81
CA SER A 365 2.29 26.44 -19.76
C SER A 365 3.64 26.91 -20.31
N ASN A 366 4.22 27.95 -19.70
CA ASN A 366 5.61 28.37 -19.95
C ASN A 366 6.64 27.46 -19.24
N ILE A 367 6.18 26.47 -18.46
CA ILE A 367 7.03 25.53 -17.76
C ILE A 367 7.49 24.46 -18.76
N THR A 368 8.80 24.33 -18.92
CA THR A 368 9.42 23.34 -19.81
C THR A 368 9.92 22.08 -19.09
N ARG A 369 10.03 22.15 -17.76
CA ARG A 369 10.53 21.07 -16.91
C ARG A 369 9.37 20.29 -16.28
N TYR A 370 9.56 19.00 -16.05
CA TYR A 370 8.62 18.18 -15.32
C TYR A 370 8.30 18.80 -13.96
N ILE A 371 7.01 18.89 -13.64
CA ILE A 371 6.52 19.50 -12.40
C ILE A 371 6.54 18.42 -11.33
N VAL A 372 7.39 18.60 -10.32
CA VAL A 372 7.46 17.67 -9.19
C VAL A 372 6.16 17.74 -8.40
N VAL A 373 5.45 16.61 -8.38
CA VAL A 373 4.21 16.44 -7.62
C VAL A 373 4.36 15.42 -6.48
N SER A 374 5.57 14.91 -6.24
CA SER A 374 5.89 14.08 -5.08
C SER A 374 5.70 14.87 -3.79
N PHE A 375 5.06 14.26 -2.78
CA PHE A 375 4.72 14.94 -1.53
C PHE A 375 4.74 13.98 -0.34
N GLY A 376 4.72 14.56 0.85
CA GLY A 376 4.77 13.82 2.10
C GLY A 376 5.84 14.35 3.03
N LYS A 377 5.55 14.20 4.31
CA LYS A 377 6.44 14.36 5.47
C LYS A 377 5.75 13.64 6.63
N GLU A 378 6.48 13.43 7.73
CA GLU A 378 5.87 12.85 8.92
C GLU A 378 4.73 13.72 9.45
N GLY A 379 3.58 13.11 9.77
CA GLY A 379 2.46 13.79 10.40
C GLY A 379 1.11 13.10 10.19
N ILE A 380 0.01 13.83 10.46
CA ILE A 380 -1.38 13.33 10.41
C ILE A 380 -2.25 14.12 9.41
N GLY A 381 -1.74 15.22 8.86
CA GLY A 381 -2.47 16.02 7.86
C GLY A 381 -2.76 15.25 6.56
N LEU A 382 -3.55 15.87 5.68
CA LEU A 382 -3.98 15.25 4.40
C LEU A 382 -2.84 15.03 3.41
N PHE A 383 -1.69 15.66 3.58
CA PHE A 383 -0.48 15.48 2.77
C PHE A 383 0.71 15.00 3.61
N GLU A 384 0.43 14.48 4.80
CA GLU A 384 1.41 13.95 5.74
C GLU A 384 1.15 12.47 5.96
N PHE A 385 2.21 11.69 6.13
CA PHE A 385 2.14 10.25 6.32
C PHE A 385 2.91 9.86 7.58
N LYS A 386 2.63 8.68 8.09
CA LYS A 386 3.41 8.06 9.17
C LYS A 386 3.68 6.62 8.82
N GLN A 387 4.91 6.33 8.43
CA GLN A 387 5.37 5.03 7.96
C GLN A 387 4.44 4.41 6.90
N PRO A 388 4.14 5.12 5.80
CA PRO A 388 3.27 4.60 4.75
C PRO A 388 3.90 3.34 4.14
N SER A 389 3.06 2.39 3.71
CA SER A 389 3.54 1.05 3.37
C SER A 389 3.02 0.46 2.05
N GLY A 390 1.91 0.96 1.51
CA GLY A 390 1.29 0.43 0.30
C GLY A 390 0.76 1.54 -0.59
N VAL A 391 0.78 1.32 -1.90
CA VAL A 391 0.29 2.24 -2.92
C VAL A 391 -0.36 1.52 -4.09
N CYS A 392 -1.50 2.03 -4.52
CA CYS A 392 -2.15 1.57 -5.75
C CYS A 392 -2.66 2.74 -6.57
N TYR A 393 -2.67 2.57 -7.88
CA TYR A 393 -3.28 3.50 -8.81
C TYR A 393 -4.42 2.84 -9.58
N TYR A 394 -5.58 3.48 -9.59
CA TYR A 394 -6.74 3.05 -10.34
C TYR A 394 -7.55 4.22 -10.86
N LYS A 395 -7.80 4.26 -12.18
CA LYS A 395 -8.60 5.29 -12.87
C LYS A 395 -8.28 6.72 -12.36
N LYS A 396 -7.00 7.13 -12.40
CA LYS A 396 -6.50 8.45 -11.97
C LYS A 396 -6.55 8.74 -10.47
N VAL A 397 -6.93 7.77 -9.65
CA VAL A 397 -6.92 7.87 -8.19
C VAL A 397 -5.79 7.02 -7.63
N ILE A 398 -4.95 7.64 -6.81
CA ILE A 398 -3.94 6.98 -6.00
C ILE A 398 -4.56 6.62 -4.65
N TYR A 399 -4.30 5.42 -4.18
CA TYR A 399 -4.63 4.93 -2.84
C TYR A 399 -3.31 4.73 -2.10
N VAL A 400 -3.21 5.25 -0.87
CA VAL A 400 -2.02 5.12 -0.03
C VAL A 400 -2.42 4.52 1.31
N ALA A 401 -1.78 3.40 1.68
CA ALA A 401 -1.87 2.82 3.00
C ALA A 401 -0.93 3.55 3.98
N ASP A 402 -1.51 4.45 4.76
CA ASP A 402 -0.80 5.26 5.75
C ASP A 402 -0.79 4.52 7.11
N SER A 403 0.09 3.51 7.21
CA SER A 403 0.07 2.49 8.26
C SER A 403 0.06 3.04 9.67
N GLY A 404 0.99 3.96 9.96
CA GLY A 404 1.15 4.52 11.30
C GLY A 404 -0.01 5.40 11.74
N ASN A 405 -0.84 5.84 10.80
CA ASN A 405 -2.07 6.59 11.05
C ASN A 405 -3.34 5.74 10.87
N ASN A 406 -3.22 4.43 10.61
CA ASN A 406 -4.34 3.48 10.54
C ASN A 406 -5.43 3.87 9.52
N ARG A 407 -5.03 4.39 8.37
CA ARG A 407 -5.95 4.94 7.36
C ARG A 407 -5.52 4.65 5.94
N ILE A 408 -6.48 4.69 5.01
CA ILE A 408 -6.23 4.79 3.57
C ILE A 408 -6.59 6.21 3.13
N ILE A 409 -5.65 6.90 2.50
CA ILE A 409 -5.88 8.22 1.89
C ILE A 409 -5.84 8.08 0.38
N ARG A 410 -6.67 8.87 -0.30
CA ARG A 410 -6.79 8.85 -1.75
C ARG A 410 -6.44 10.20 -2.33
N TYR A 411 -5.85 10.22 -3.51
CA TYR A 411 -5.45 11.46 -4.18
C TYR A 411 -5.76 11.40 -5.68
N ILE A 412 -6.15 12.53 -6.24
CA ILE A 412 -6.30 12.73 -7.68
C ILE A 412 -5.40 13.88 -8.11
N LEU A 413 -4.75 13.75 -9.26
CA LEU A 413 -3.97 14.85 -9.80
C LEU A 413 -4.93 15.97 -10.23
N SER A 414 -4.62 17.23 -9.91
CA SER A 414 -5.47 18.39 -10.25
C SER A 414 -5.81 18.46 -11.75
N THR A 415 -4.88 18.09 -12.62
CA THR A 415 -5.10 18.04 -14.08
C THR A 415 -6.00 16.90 -14.54
N ASP A 416 -6.33 15.97 -13.64
CA ASP A 416 -7.21 14.83 -13.88
C ASP A 416 -8.63 15.02 -13.32
N MET A 417 -8.89 16.14 -12.65
CA MET A 417 -10.19 16.47 -12.06
C MET A 417 -11.22 17.04 -13.06
N GLU A 418 -10.79 17.32 -14.29
CA GLU A 418 -11.65 17.89 -15.35
C GLU A 418 -12.58 16.86 -16.02
#